data_AF-A0A2P2IKI8-F1
#
_entry.id   AF-A0A2P2IKI8-F1
#
_cell.length_a   1.000
_cell.length_b   1.000
_cell.length_c   1.000
_cell.angle_alpha   90.00
_cell.angle_beta   90.00
_cell.angle_gamma   90.00
#
_symmetry.space_group_name_H-M   'P 1'
#
loop_
_entity.id
_entity.type
_entity.pdbx_description
1 polymer ?
#
loop_
_entity_poly.entity_id
_entity_poly.type
_entity_poly.pdbx_seq_one_letter_code
_entity_poly.pdbx_strand_id
1 'polypeptide(L)'
;MIDFPGGPKAFEICAKFCYGMMVTLNAYNVVAARCAAEYLEMTEDVDRGNLIFKIEVFLTSGIFCSWKDSIIALQTTRSLLPWSEELKLVGRCIDSIASKTSVDPANITWSYTYNRKLSVPHKVDDINFQQKIEAVPRDWWVEDICELEIIFYKLIMVSIKSKGRMDGAVIGEALKTYAVRWLPESYDDLVSDDRTRMYKYLVETLIYLLPSDKHGGCPCGFLLKMLKIAVLVGVNDSSREDLVLRISIRLHEVAIKDLFIPAQPPQTTLYDVDLVLCMVNRYVIQEKNNWDSNVERNGIETFGSGKGHGSLLMVGKLIDGYLIEIAHDPNLSVANFIEVASSIPDSVRSSHDGLYKAIDIFLKEHPSVTKAERKKICGVMDVKRLTMDASMHAAQNEQLPLRVVVQVLFFEQLRAAAGVQAVDNNACDTPNLTANTDEECEKPAANDHKSLNKHMSRLKIDELPKNGKLAKQSSKNSKSGAQLLPSRSRRIFYMLWSVGKGHGENRSSDTSGSSHSPTSMVPGDKKSPGSSLRNRRNSVS
;
A
#
# COMPACT_ATOMS: atom_id res chain seq x y z
N MET A 1 36.59 35.25 -8.43
CA MET A 1 36.04 34.41 -9.53
C MET A 1 35.49 33.07 -9.04
N ILE A 2 35.88 32.58 -7.85
CA ILE A 2 35.22 31.42 -7.22
C ILE A 2 33.74 31.72 -6.92
N ASP A 3 33.47 32.97 -6.56
CA ASP A 3 32.18 33.48 -6.07
C ASP A 3 31.25 34.01 -7.18
N PHE A 4 31.64 33.82 -8.46
CA PHE A 4 30.83 34.28 -9.59
C PHE A 4 29.70 33.27 -9.88
N PRO A 5 28.41 33.69 -9.96
CA PRO A 5 27.30 32.76 -10.15
C PRO A 5 27.41 32.00 -11.49
N GLY A 6 27.36 30.67 -11.42
CA GLY A 6 27.59 29.79 -12.58
C GLY A 6 29.06 29.61 -12.98
N GLY A 7 29.99 30.26 -12.27
CA GLY A 7 31.44 30.13 -12.45
C GLY A 7 31.95 30.59 -13.83
N PRO A 8 33.19 30.18 -14.19
CA PRO A 8 33.86 30.67 -15.40
C PRO A 8 33.08 30.43 -16.70
N LYS A 9 32.30 29.34 -16.80
CA LYS A 9 31.50 29.03 -18.00
C LYS A 9 30.32 29.99 -18.19
N ALA A 10 29.73 30.48 -17.11
CA ALA A 10 28.67 31.48 -17.18
C ALA A 10 29.24 32.88 -17.46
N PHE A 11 30.39 33.20 -16.87
CA PHE A 11 31.14 34.42 -17.21
C PHE A 11 31.56 34.44 -18.69
N GLU A 12 32.04 33.32 -19.23
CA GLU A 12 32.40 33.17 -20.65
C GLU A 12 31.22 33.46 -21.58
N ILE A 13 30.01 33.03 -21.20
CA ILE A 13 28.76 33.33 -21.92
C ILE A 13 28.49 34.85 -21.92
N CYS A 14 28.54 35.51 -20.77
CA CYS A 14 28.34 36.96 -20.67
C CYS A 14 29.41 37.73 -21.45
N ALA A 15 30.69 37.38 -21.31
CA ALA A 15 31.79 38.02 -22.02
C ALA A 15 31.66 37.87 -23.54
N LYS A 16 31.32 36.66 -24.04
CA LYS A 16 31.05 36.42 -25.47
C LYS A 16 29.93 37.31 -26.00
N PHE A 17 28.85 37.48 -25.24
CA PHE A 17 27.77 38.41 -25.59
C PHE A 17 28.27 39.85 -25.71
N CYS A 18 29.03 40.35 -24.72
CA CYS A 18 29.58 41.71 -24.75
C CYS A 18 30.54 41.97 -25.93
N TYR A 19 31.25 40.95 -26.40
CA TYR A 19 32.09 41.01 -27.61
C TYR A 19 31.33 40.72 -28.92
N GLY A 20 29.99 40.68 -28.90
CA GLY A 20 29.17 40.44 -30.09
C GLY A 20 29.25 39.03 -30.67
N MET A 21 29.82 38.06 -29.94
CA MET A 21 29.91 36.67 -30.36
C MET A 21 28.59 35.93 -30.15
N MET A 22 28.29 34.96 -31.02
CA MET A 22 27.13 34.10 -30.84
C MET A 22 27.25 33.22 -29.58
N VAL A 23 26.21 33.26 -28.75
CA VAL A 23 26.06 32.46 -27.52
C VAL A 23 25.02 31.37 -27.76
N THR A 24 25.35 30.12 -27.40
CA THR A 24 24.43 28.98 -27.46
C THR A 24 23.83 28.67 -26.09
N LEU A 25 22.54 28.98 -25.92
CA LEU A 25 21.78 28.66 -24.70
C LEU A 25 21.06 27.31 -24.84
N ASN A 26 20.99 26.56 -23.75
CA ASN A 26 20.27 25.29 -23.60
C ASN A 26 19.95 25.04 -22.11
N ALA A 27 19.16 24.00 -21.81
CA ALA A 27 18.72 23.71 -20.45
C ALA A 27 19.85 23.52 -19.41
N TYR A 28 21.05 23.10 -19.83
CA TYR A 28 22.19 22.88 -18.94
C TYR A 28 22.97 24.15 -18.58
N ASN A 29 22.86 25.23 -19.36
CA ASN A 29 23.61 26.48 -19.14
C ASN A 29 22.75 27.73 -18.96
N VAL A 30 21.47 27.71 -19.36
CA VAL A 30 20.57 28.88 -19.34
C VAL A 30 20.37 29.46 -17.94
N VAL A 31 20.23 28.63 -16.91
CA VAL A 31 20.04 29.08 -15.52
C VAL A 31 21.32 29.75 -14.99
N ALA A 32 22.48 29.15 -15.27
CA ALA A 32 23.78 29.71 -14.90
C ALA A 32 24.04 31.05 -15.60
N ALA A 33 23.75 31.13 -16.90
CA ALA A 33 23.82 32.37 -17.68
C ALA A 33 22.82 33.43 -17.17
N ARG A 34 21.62 33.04 -16.73
CA ARG A 34 20.63 33.96 -16.16
C ARG A 34 21.12 34.61 -14.87
N CYS A 35 21.71 33.84 -13.96
CA CYS A 35 22.29 34.35 -12.72
C CYS A 35 23.54 35.22 -12.98
N ALA A 36 24.40 34.81 -13.91
CA ALA A 36 25.57 35.59 -14.33
C ALA A 36 25.20 36.93 -14.97
N ALA A 37 24.17 36.96 -15.81
CA ALA A 37 23.68 38.18 -16.44
C ALA A 37 23.03 39.15 -15.43
N GLU A 38 22.39 38.64 -14.36
CA GLU A 38 21.89 39.47 -13.26
C GLU A 38 23.05 40.12 -12.48
N TYR A 39 24.05 39.33 -12.09
CA TYR A 39 25.22 39.80 -11.34
C TYR A 39 26.06 40.84 -12.10
N LEU A 40 25.98 40.83 -13.43
CA LEU A 40 26.63 41.79 -14.32
C LEU A 40 25.68 42.90 -14.82
N GLU A 41 24.49 43.04 -14.23
CA GLU A 41 23.49 44.08 -14.51
C GLU A 41 23.18 44.23 -16.03
N MET A 42 23.09 43.11 -16.74
CA MET A 42 22.93 43.07 -18.21
C MET A 42 21.48 43.31 -18.67
N THR A 43 20.91 44.45 -18.24
CA THR A 43 19.50 44.84 -18.42
C THR A 43 19.25 45.63 -19.72
N GLU A 44 17.97 45.81 -20.06
CA GLU A 44 17.52 46.65 -21.20
C GLU A 44 17.82 48.15 -21.03
N ASP A 45 18.20 48.58 -19.82
CA ASP A 45 18.53 49.98 -19.51
C ASP A 45 19.89 50.39 -20.09
N VAL A 46 20.77 49.41 -20.34
CA VAL A 46 22.12 49.59 -20.89
C VAL A 46 22.14 49.49 -22.42
N ASP A 47 21.44 48.50 -22.99
CA ASP A 47 21.27 48.30 -24.43
C ASP A 47 19.98 47.51 -24.73
N ARG A 48 19.40 47.65 -25.92
CA ARG A 48 18.14 47.00 -26.30
C ARG A 48 18.34 45.57 -26.76
N GLY A 49 17.61 44.64 -26.16
CA GLY A 49 17.82 43.21 -26.32
C GLY A 49 19.14 42.78 -25.68
N ASN A 50 19.44 43.23 -24.46
CA ASN A 50 20.57 42.78 -23.68
C ASN A 50 20.39 41.31 -23.25
N LEU A 51 21.42 40.73 -22.61
CA LEU A 51 21.48 39.30 -22.35
C LEU A 51 20.36 38.81 -21.43
N ILE A 52 19.94 39.59 -20.41
CA ILE A 52 18.82 39.20 -19.53
C ILE A 52 17.54 39.01 -20.35
N PHE A 53 17.17 39.99 -21.19
CA PHE A 53 15.96 39.91 -22.01
C PHE A 53 15.98 38.73 -22.99
N LYS A 54 17.11 38.52 -23.68
CA LYS A 54 17.28 37.38 -24.61
C LYS A 54 17.19 36.04 -23.88
N ILE A 55 17.73 35.92 -22.67
CA ILE A 55 17.60 34.73 -21.83
C ILE A 55 16.14 34.55 -21.37
N GLU A 56 15.45 35.61 -20.94
CA GLU A 56 14.05 35.53 -20.48
C GLU A 56 13.07 35.11 -21.58
N VAL A 57 13.28 35.59 -22.81
CA VAL A 57 12.55 35.14 -24.00
C VAL A 57 12.81 33.65 -24.26
N PHE A 58 14.07 33.20 -24.22
CA PHE A 58 14.44 31.79 -24.45
C PHE A 58 13.93 30.85 -23.34
N LEU A 59 13.99 31.28 -22.07
CA LEU A 59 13.40 30.57 -20.93
C LEU A 59 11.89 30.38 -21.16
N THR A 60 11.18 31.46 -21.51
CA THR A 60 9.72 31.48 -21.60
C THR A 60 9.18 30.75 -22.84
N SER A 61 9.85 30.88 -24.00
CA SER A 61 9.40 30.30 -25.28
C SER A 61 10.00 28.93 -25.62
N GLY A 62 11.16 28.59 -25.04
CA GLY A 62 11.84 27.31 -25.27
C GLY A 62 11.76 26.40 -24.04
N ILE A 63 12.53 26.76 -23.00
CA ILE A 63 12.76 25.90 -21.83
C ILE A 63 11.45 25.54 -21.10
N PHE A 64 10.59 26.53 -20.83
CA PHE A 64 9.30 26.34 -20.19
C PHE A 64 8.19 25.84 -21.14
N CYS A 65 8.44 25.77 -22.44
CA CYS A 65 7.55 25.09 -23.40
C CYS A 65 7.90 23.60 -23.57
N SER A 66 9.18 23.22 -23.37
CA SER A 66 9.64 21.82 -23.36
C SER A 66 9.47 21.15 -21.99
N TRP A 67 9.45 19.81 -21.97
CA TRP A 67 9.39 18.99 -20.75
C TRP A 67 10.78 18.66 -20.22
N LYS A 68 11.59 17.96 -21.03
CA LYS A 68 12.95 17.55 -20.66
C LYS A 68 13.80 18.77 -20.29
N ASP A 69 13.70 19.86 -21.04
CA ASP A 69 14.45 21.08 -20.75
C ASP A 69 14.00 21.77 -19.46
N SER A 70 12.70 21.75 -19.12
CA SER A 70 12.23 22.25 -17.82
C SER A 70 12.75 21.41 -16.64
N ILE A 71 12.85 20.08 -16.82
CA ILE A 71 13.39 19.17 -15.81
C ILE A 71 14.91 19.37 -15.65
N ILE A 72 15.65 19.43 -16.76
CA ILE A 72 17.10 19.68 -16.76
C ILE A 72 17.41 21.05 -16.15
N ALA A 73 16.69 22.10 -16.55
CA ALA A 73 16.86 23.44 -15.99
C ALA A 73 16.61 23.44 -14.48
N LEU A 74 15.55 22.77 -14.00
CA LEU A 74 15.30 22.60 -12.56
C LEU A 74 16.47 21.90 -11.84
N GLN A 75 17.04 20.84 -12.41
CA GLN A 75 18.20 20.17 -11.82
C GLN A 75 19.42 21.10 -11.67
N THR A 76 19.63 22.03 -12.62
CA THR A 76 20.74 23.00 -12.54
C THR A 76 20.57 24.10 -11.49
N THR A 77 19.35 24.38 -11.00
CA THR A 77 19.15 25.48 -10.04
C THR A 77 19.84 25.25 -8.70
N ARG A 78 20.01 23.98 -8.28
CA ARG A 78 20.56 23.60 -6.97
C ARG A 78 22.02 24.05 -6.78
N SER A 79 22.81 24.09 -7.85
CA SER A 79 24.19 24.59 -7.84
C SER A 79 24.30 26.12 -7.92
N LEU A 80 23.17 26.83 -7.94
CA LEU A 80 23.05 28.27 -8.22
C LEU A 80 22.21 28.99 -7.15
N LEU A 81 22.08 28.41 -5.95
CA LEU A 81 21.47 29.06 -4.79
C LEU A 81 22.41 30.14 -4.22
N PRO A 82 21.89 31.29 -3.73
CA PRO A 82 20.47 31.65 -3.63
C PRO A 82 19.88 32.22 -4.94
N TRP A 83 20.71 32.67 -5.88
CA TRP A 83 20.31 33.37 -7.12
C TRP A 83 19.14 32.72 -7.88
N SER A 84 19.11 31.39 -7.98
CA SER A 84 18.07 30.67 -8.73
C SER A 84 16.69 30.68 -8.05
N GLU A 85 16.62 30.92 -6.74
CA GLU A 85 15.37 31.13 -5.99
C GLU A 85 14.94 32.61 -5.99
N GLU A 86 15.89 33.54 -5.82
CA GLU A 86 15.64 34.99 -5.88
C GLU A 86 15.09 35.41 -7.25
N LEU A 87 15.67 34.86 -8.33
CA LEU A 87 15.20 35.01 -9.71
C LEU A 87 13.98 34.13 -10.05
N LYS A 88 13.43 33.42 -9.07
CA LYS A 88 12.21 32.58 -9.15
C LYS A 88 12.26 31.49 -10.24
N LEU A 89 13.47 31.11 -10.68
CA LEU A 89 13.69 30.14 -11.74
C LEU A 89 13.26 28.74 -11.31
N VAL A 90 13.51 28.38 -10.04
CA VAL A 90 13.01 27.15 -9.40
C VAL A 90 11.49 27.03 -9.56
N GLY A 91 10.75 28.07 -9.14
CA GLY A 91 9.29 28.12 -9.23
C GLY A 91 8.77 28.01 -10.67
N ARG A 92 9.36 28.79 -11.60
CA ARG A 92 8.96 28.76 -13.02
C ARG A 92 9.18 27.39 -13.67
N CYS A 93 10.26 26.68 -13.33
CA CYS A 93 10.46 25.30 -13.78
C CYS A 93 9.39 24.35 -13.20
N ILE A 94 9.12 24.42 -11.89
CA ILE A 94 8.10 23.60 -11.23
C ILE A 94 6.71 23.84 -11.83
N ASP A 95 6.34 25.10 -12.08
CA ASP A 95 5.04 25.44 -12.63
C ASP A 95 4.87 25.01 -14.09
N SER A 96 5.96 25.09 -14.88
CA SER A 96 6.07 24.52 -16.22
C SER A 96 5.90 23.00 -16.23
N ILE A 97 6.48 22.28 -15.26
CA ILE A 97 6.35 20.82 -15.12
C ILE A 97 4.91 20.45 -14.71
N ALA A 98 4.41 21.04 -13.63
CA ALA A 98 3.11 20.69 -13.05
C ALA A 98 1.89 21.19 -13.85
N SER A 99 2.08 22.15 -14.77
CA SER A 99 1.06 22.48 -15.77
C SER A 99 1.01 21.44 -16.90
N LYS A 100 2.19 21.00 -17.39
CA LYS A 100 2.30 19.96 -18.42
C LYS A 100 1.76 18.60 -18.00
N THR A 101 1.91 18.19 -16.73
CA THR A 101 1.29 16.95 -16.24
C THR A 101 -0.25 16.97 -16.29
N SER A 102 -0.88 18.14 -16.35
CA SER A 102 -2.34 18.29 -16.47
C SER A 102 -2.85 18.34 -17.91
N VAL A 103 -1.99 18.13 -18.92
CA VAL A 103 -2.40 18.06 -20.33
C VAL A 103 -3.04 16.70 -20.62
N ASP A 104 -4.14 16.70 -21.37
CA ASP A 104 -4.78 15.47 -21.85
C ASP A 104 -3.76 14.62 -22.64
N PRO A 105 -3.56 13.33 -22.30
CA PRO A 105 -2.63 12.45 -23.01
C PRO A 105 -2.81 12.39 -24.53
N ALA A 106 -4.02 12.65 -25.05
CA ALA A 106 -4.27 12.74 -26.50
C ALA A 106 -3.55 13.93 -27.17
N ASN A 107 -3.18 14.97 -26.42
CA ASN A 107 -2.53 16.20 -26.90
C ASN A 107 -1.02 16.24 -26.62
N ILE A 108 -0.40 15.12 -26.23
CA ILE A 108 1.03 15.06 -25.88
C ILE A 108 1.87 14.87 -27.15
N THR A 109 2.54 15.95 -27.55
CA THR A 109 3.39 16.06 -28.76
C THR A 109 4.89 15.94 -28.48
N TRP A 110 5.28 15.60 -27.25
CA TRP A 110 6.63 15.79 -26.72
C TRP A 110 7.18 14.53 -26.04
N SER A 111 8.51 14.45 -25.92
CA SER A 111 9.21 13.22 -25.53
C SER A 111 9.22 12.97 -24.01
N TYR A 112 8.88 11.75 -23.63
CA TYR A 112 8.81 11.27 -22.24
C TYR A 112 9.40 9.86 -22.11
N THR A 113 9.76 9.47 -20.89
CA THR A 113 10.27 8.12 -20.59
C THR A 113 9.16 7.23 -20.05
N TYR A 114 8.94 6.04 -20.62
CA TYR A 114 7.93 5.10 -20.11
C TYR A 114 8.36 3.63 -20.28
N ASN A 115 9.02 3.07 -19.26
CA ASN A 115 9.59 1.71 -19.29
C ASN A 115 8.65 0.63 -18.70
N ARG A 116 7.48 1.03 -18.19
CA ARG A 116 6.56 0.22 -17.37
C ARG A 116 5.99 -1.03 -18.05
N LYS A 117 6.03 -1.10 -19.38
CA LYS A 117 5.53 -2.23 -20.18
C LYS A 117 6.37 -3.51 -20.02
N LEU A 118 7.53 -3.43 -19.37
CA LEU A 118 8.38 -4.58 -19.04
C LEU A 118 8.08 -5.21 -17.67
N SER A 119 7.09 -4.69 -16.92
CA SER A 119 6.78 -5.12 -15.55
C SER A 119 5.74 -6.25 -15.42
N VAL A 120 5.27 -6.82 -16.54
CA VAL A 120 4.27 -7.91 -16.55
C VAL A 120 4.91 -9.20 -17.09
N PRO A 121 5.27 -10.18 -16.25
CA PRO A 121 5.95 -11.40 -16.69
C PRO A 121 4.96 -12.46 -17.21
N HIS A 122 4.27 -12.18 -18.31
CA HIS A 122 3.36 -13.14 -18.95
C HIS A 122 3.66 -13.35 -20.44
N LYS A 123 4.21 -14.55 -20.71
CA LYS A 123 4.45 -15.24 -21.98
C LYS A 123 5.37 -14.55 -23.00
N VAL A 124 6.42 -15.28 -23.34
CA VAL A 124 7.14 -15.12 -24.59
C VAL A 124 6.29 -15.77 -25.69
N ASP A 125 5.58 -14.94 -26.44
CA ASP A 125 5.14 -15.25 -27.80
C ASP A 125 5.81 -14.20 -28.71
N ASP A 126 6.77 -14.66 -29.52
CA ASP A 126 7.50 -13.81 -30.47
C ASP A 126 6.61 -13.39 -31.66
N ILE A 127 7.13 -12.53 -32.53
CA ILE A 127 6.54 -12.17 -33.84
C ILE A 127 5.25 -11.30 -33.76
N ASN A 128 5.39 -10.03 -33.34
CA ASN A 128 4.97 -8.88 -34.17
C ASN A 128 5.34 -7.51 -33.55
N PHE A 129 6.51 -6.97 -33.91
CA PHE A 129 6.86 -5.56 -33.64
C PHE A 129 6.19 -4.59 -34.64
N GLN A 130 4.86 -4.66 -34.76
CA GLN A 130 4.09 -3.55 -35.31
C GLN A 130 3.77 -2.57 -34.18
N GLN A 131 4.34 -1.36 -34.26
CA GLN A 131 4.02 -0.26 -33.36
C GLN A 131 2.58 0.21 -33.59
N LYS A 132 1.63 -0.51 -32.98
CA LYS A 132 0.31 0.04 -32.69
C LYS A 132 0.53 1.29 -31.86
N ILE A 133 -0.01 2.43 -32.31
CA ILE A 133 0.07 3.68 -31.56
C ILE A 133 -0.84 3.50 -30.33
N GLU A 134 -0.27 2.98 -29.25
CA GLU A 134 -0.92 2.99 -27.94
C GLU A 134 -1.11 4.44 -27.51
N ALA A 135 -2.34 4.77 -27.11
CA ALA A 135 -2.63 6.07 -26.53
C ALA A 135 -1.69 6.34 -25.34
N VAL A 136 -1.24 7.59 -25.21
CA VAL A 136 -0.29 7.98 -24.16
C VAL A 136 -0.89 7.63 -22.79
N PRO A 137 -0.18 6.89 -21.92
CA PRO A 137 -0.68 6.51 -20.60
C PRO A 137 -1.01 7.73 -19.73
N ARG A 138 -1.91 7.63 -18.74
CA ARG A 138 -2.21 8.76 -17.83
C ARG A 138 -1.05 9.08 -16.88
N ASP A 139 -0.22 8.09 -16.60
CA ASP A 139 0.99 8.11 -15.78
C ASP A 139 2.28 8.28 -16.61
N TRP A 140 2.17 8.72 -17.86
CA TRP A 140 3.30 8.90 -18.79
C TRP A 140 4.49 9.69 -18.22
N TRP A 141 4.23 10.61 -17.28
CA TRP A 141 5.20 11.52 -16.65
C TRP A 141 5.97 10.91 -15.48
N VAL A 142 5.45 9.82 -14.92
CA VAL A 142 5.83 9.37 -13.58
C VAL A 142 7.29 8.96 -13.51
N GLU A 143 7.79 8.26 -14.53
CA GLU A 143 9.18 7.78 -14.54
C GLU A 143 10.19 8.93 -14.51
N ASP A 144 9.99 9.96 -15.35
CA ASP A 144 10.86 11.14 -15.46
C ASP A 144 10.92 11.94 -14.16
N ILE A 145 9.78 12.09 -13.47
CA ILE A 145 9.72 12.81 -12.20
C ILE A 145 10.27 11.95 -11.04
N CYS A 146 10.19 10.61 -11.13
CA CYS A 146 10.77 9.71 -10.13
C CYS A 146 12.29 9.52 -10.24
N GLU A 147 12.95 10.02 -11.29
CA GLU A 147 14.43 10.10 -11.35
C GLU A 147 14.99 11.30 -10.58
N LEU A 148 14.14 12.22 -10.11
CA LEU A 148 14.54 13.42 -9.37
C LEU A 148 14.82 13.15 -7.90
N GLU A 149 15.68 13.97 -7.31
CA GLU A 149 15.93 13.99 -5.87
C GLU A 149 14.68 14.41 -5.08
N ILE A 150 14.55 13.94 -3.84
CA ILE A 150 13.36 14.10 -3.00
C ILE A 150 12.91 15.56 -2.81
N ILE A 151 13.85 16.52 -2.83
CA ILE A 151 13.55 17.96 -2.74
C ILE A 151 12.74 18.42 -3.96
N PHE A 152 13.23 18.14 -5.17
CA PHE A 152 12.54 18.51 -6.41
C PHE A 152 11.25 17.70 -6.60
N TYR A 153 11.28 16.40 -6.30
CA TYR A 153 10.08 15.56 -6.33
C TYR A 153 8.97 16.13 -5.43
N LYS A 154 9.30 16.52 -4.19
CA LYS A 154 8.36 17.13 -3.25
C LYS A 154 7.76 18.43 -3.79
N LEU A 155 8.59 19.34 -4.29
CA LEU A 155 8.14 20.63 -4.82
C LEU A 155 7.22 20.46 -6.05
N ILE A 156 7.57 19.55 -6.97
CA ILE A 156 6.75 19.23 -8.14
C ILE A 156 5.41 18.61 -7.70
N MET A 157 5.43 17.59 -6.84
CA MET A 157 4.20 16.92 -6.39
C MET A 157 3.29 17.84 -5.58
N VAL A 158 3.84 18.81 -4.83
CA VAL A 158 3.05 19.88 -4.19
C VAL A 158 2.36 20.78 -5.25
N SER A 159 3.06 21.19 -6.31
CA SER A 159 2.45 22.00 -7.40
C SER A 159 1.41 21.22 -8.21
N ILE A 160 1.62 19.91 -8.43
CA ILE A 160 0.62 19.02 -9.05
C ILE A 160 -0.63 18.90 -8.17
N LYS A 161 -0.47 18.72 -6.86
CA LYS A 161 -1.58 18.67 -5.90
C LYS A 161 -2.34 20.00 -5.82
N SER A 162 -1.65 21.13 -5.71
CA SER A 162 -2.30 22.45 -5.56
C SER A 162 -3.07 22.89 -6.81
N LYS A 163 -2.70 22.39 -7.99
CA LYS A 163 -3.44 22.63 -9.24
C LYS A 163 -4.75 21.83 -9.37
N GLY A 164 -4.96 20.81 -8.55
CA GLY A 164 -6.25 20.09 -8.43
C GLY A 164 -6.75 19.35 -9.67
N ARG A 165 -5.96 19.28 -10.75
CA ARG A 165 -6.35 18.68 -12.05
C ARG A 165 -5.92 17.22 -12.23
N MET A 166 -5.07 16.72 -11.35
CA MET A 166 -4.55 15.35 -11.42
C MET A 166 -5.41 14.42 -10.57
N ASP A 167 -5.76 13.26 -11.13
CA ASP A 167 -6.51 12.23 -10.40
C ASP A 167 -5.68 11.62 -9.26
N GLY A 168 -6.37 11.29 -8.16
CA GLY A 168 -5.76 10.73 -6.96
C GLY A 168 -5.04 9.40 -7.20
N ALA A 169 -5.54 8.56 -8.12
CA ALA A 169 -4.89 7.27 -8.43
C ALA A 169 -3.57 7.46 -9.19
N VAL A 170 -3.48 8.46 -10.06
CA VAL A 170 -2.22 8.79 -10.76
C VAL A 170 -1.21 9.39 -9.78
N ILE A 171 -1.64 10.21 -8.82
CA ILE A 171 -0.78 10.71 -7.72
C ILE A 171 -0.27 9.55 -6.86
N GLY A 172 -1.15 8.64 -6.43
CA GLY A 172 -0.76 7.49 -5.60
C GLY A 172 0.16 6.51 -6.32
N GLU A 173 -0.06 6.27 -7.62
CA GLU A 173 0.83 5.45 -8.44
C GLU A 173 2.21 6.13 -8.64
N ALA A 174 2.25 7.47 -8.75
CA ALA A 174 3.51 8.21 -8.77
C ALA A 174 4.28 8.07 -7.45
N LEU A 175 3.59 8.15 -6.31
CA LEU A 175 4.20 7.96 -4.98
C LEU A 175 4.68 6.53 -4.76
N LYS A 176 3.90 5.54 -5.20
CA LYS A 176 4.28 4.13 -5.22
C LYS A 176 5.50 3.86 -6.10
N THR A 177 5.59 4.50 -7.27
CA THR A 177 6.75 4.37 -8.16
C THR A 177 8.00 4.97 -7.52
N TYR A 178 7.88 6.15 -6.91
CA TYR A 178 8.98 6.79 -6.19
C TYR A 178 9.43 5.93 -4.99
N ALA A 179 8.48 5.45 -4.20
CA ALA A 179 8.74 4.58 -3.05
C ALA A 179 9.52 3.31 -3.45
N VAL A 180 9.11 2.62 -4.52
CA VAL A 180 9.80 1.42 -5.03
C VAL A 180 11.21 1.72 -5.58
N ARG A 181 11.48 2.96 -6.02
CA ARG A 181 12.79 3.37 -6.53
C ARG A 181 13.77 3.82 -5.44
N TRP A 182 13.28 4.37 -4.33
CA TRP A 182 14.10 5.08 -3.34
C TRP A 182 14.05 4.51 -1.91
N LEU A 183 13.11 3.63 -1.58
CA LEU A 183 13.11 2.82 -0.35
C LEU A 183 13.74 1.44 -0.64
N PRO A 184 14.35 0.78 0.36
CA PRO A 184 14.94 -0.54 0.16
C PRO A 184 13.87 -1.64 -0.04
N GLU A 185 14.31 -2.75 -0.61
CA GLU A 185 13.45 -3.92 -0.82
C GLU A 185 13.36 -4.80 0.43
N SER A 186 14.47 -4.96 1.18
CA SER A 186 14.47 -5.60 2.51
C SER A 186 14.21 -4.59 3.63
N TYR A 187 13.71 -5.11 4.77
CA TYR A 187 13.61 -4.36 6.02
C TYR A 187 14.97 -4.29 6.75
N ASP A 188 15.90 -5.22 6.52
CA ASP A 188 17.21 -5.24 7.18
C ASP A 188 18.05 -3.99 6.82
N ASP A 189 17.94 -3.55 5.56
CA ASP A 189 18.63 -2.35 5.04
C ASP A 189 18.21 -1.04 5.73
N LEU A 190 17.05 -1.03 6.41
CA LEU A 190 16.52 0.15 7.13
C LEU A 190 17.22 0.38 8.47
N VAL A 191 17.92 -0.61 9.02
CA VAL A 191 18.43 -0.60 10.41
C VAL A 191 19.80 0.10 10.53
N SER A 192 20.34 0.63 9.42
CA SER A 192 21.59 1.41 9.40
C SER A 192 21.36 2.89 9.74
N ASP A 193 21.83 3.35 10.91
CA ASP A 193 21.52 4.70 11.48
C ASP A 193 21.75 5.87 10.51
N ASP A 194 22.86 5.84 9.75
CA ASP A 194 23.16 6.84 8.72
C ASP A 194 22.05 7.00 7.67
N ARG A 195 21.34 5.91 7.35
CA ARG A 195 20.25 5.90 6.37
C ARG A 195 18.87 6.05 6.99
N THR A 196 18.67 5.64 8.25
CA THR A 196 17.39 5.78 8.96
C THR A 196 16.85 7.20 8.87
N ARG A 197 17.72 8.22 9.03
CA ARG A 197 17.32 9.64 8.92
C ARG A 197 16.89 10.06 7.51
N MET A 198 17.56 9.51 6.47
CA MET A 198 17.20 9.75 5.07
C MET A 198 15.86 9.09 4.73
N TYR A 199 15.68 7.83 5.13
CA TYR A 199 14.43 7.10 4.94
C TYR A 199 13.28 7.73 5.72
N LYS A 200 13.52 8.30 6.92
CA LYS A 200 12.52 9.02 7.71
C LYS A 200 11.98 10.23 6.94
N TYR A 201 12.86 11.12 6.48
CA TYR A 201 12.48 12.30 5.71
C TYR A 201 11.75 11.94 4.41
N LEU A 202 12.19 10.85 3.74
CA LEU A 202 11.56 10.32 2.54
C LEU A 202 10.13 9.82 2.82
N VAL A 203 9.95 8.98 3.84
CA VAL A 203 8.64 8.43 4.22
C VAL A 203 7.68 9.53 4.70
N GLU A 204 8.14 10.44 5.57
CA GLU A 204 7.35 11.61 6.00
C GLU A 204 6.95 12.50 4.82
N THR A 205 7.84 12.70 3.85
CA THR A 205 7.53 13.43 2.61
C THR A 205 6.53 12.68 1.74
N LEU A 206 6.66 11.37 1.55
CA LEU A 206 5.70 10.57 0.77
C LEU A 206 4.31 10.54 1.42
N ILE A 207 4.21 10.46 2.75
CA ILE A 207 2.94 10.53 3.49
C ILE A 207 2.29 11.91 3.33
N TYR A 208 3.05 13.00 3.51
CA TYR A 208 2.59 14.37 3.25
C TYR A 208 2.10 14.59 1.81
N LEU A 209 2.68 13.86 0.85
CA LEU A 209 2.28 13.92 -0.56
C LEU A 209 1.06 13.04 -0.90
N LEU A 210 0.57 12.16 -0.03
CA LEU A 210 -0.63 11.34 -0.30
C LEU A 210 -1.84 12.18 -0.75
N PRO A 211 -2.75 11.62 -1.59
CA PRO A 211 -3.97 12.31 -2.02
C PRO A 211 -4.81 12.87 -0.87
N SER A 212 -5.52 13.98 -1.12
CA SER A 212 -6.36 14.63 -0.11
C SER A 212 -7.64 13.84 0.19
N ASP A 213 -8.15 13.09 -0.78
CA ASP A 213 -9.13 12.03 -0.48
C ASP A 213 -8.45 10.93 0.33
N LYS A 214 -9.15 10.43 1.34
CA LYS A 214 -8.71 9.31 2.18
C LYS A 214 -9.26 7.97 1.69
N HIS A 215 -10.38 7.98 0.96
CA HIS A 215 -11.09 6.78 0.53
C HIS A 215 -10.49 6.12 -0.71
N GLY A 216 -9.63 6.81 -1.46
CA GLY A 216 -9.04 6.32 -2.70
C GLY A 216 -7.65 6.90 -3.00
N GLY A 217 -7.21 6.68 -4.24
CA GLY A 217 -5.93 7.17 -4.77
C GLY A 217 -4.71 6.29 -4.49
N CYS A 218 -4.64 5.60 -3.35
CA CYS A 218 -3.55 4.65 -3.04
C CYS A 218 -4.09 3.24 -2.75
N PRO A 219 -3.49 2.16 -3.29
CA PRO A 219 -3.82 0.79 -2.89
C PRO A 219 -3.53 0.56 -1.39
N CYS A 220 -4.43 -0.11 -0.67
CA CYS A 220 -4.29 -0.29 0.78
C CYS A 220 -2.99 -1.04 1.17
N GLY A 221 -2.58 -2.06 0.39
CA GLY A 221 -1.30 -2.76 0.57
C GLY A 221 -0.05 -1.88 0.38
N PHE A 222 -0.12 -0.81 -0.41
CA PHE A 222 0.97 0.19 -0.49
C PHE A 222 1.02 1.04 0.79
N LEU A 223 -0.14 1.46 1.31
CA LEU A 223 -0.22 2.19 2.58
C LEU A 223 0.29 1.33 3.75
N LEU A 224 -0.02 0.02 3.77
CA LEU A 224 0.51 -0.92 4.76
C LEU A 224 2.03 -1.13 4.62
N LYS A 225 2.60 -1.27 3.41
CA LYS A 225 4.06 -1.29 3.26
C LYS A 225 4.69 0.02 3.76
N MET A 226 4.08 1.16 3.47
CA MET A 226 4.52 2.46 3.99
C MET A 226 4.43 2.54 5.52
N LEU A 227 3.38 1.98 6.14
CA LEU A 227 3.24 1.94 7.61
C LEU A 227 4.31 1.06 8.26
N LYS A 228 4.61 -0.12 7.70
CA LYS A 228 5.70 -1.01 8.20
C LYS A 228 7.06 -0.29 8.19
N ILE A 229 7.37 0.41 7.10
CA ILE A 229 8.61 1.19 7.01
C ILE A 229 8.57 2.40 7.97
N ALA A 230 7.43 3.09 8.08
CA ALA A 230 7.27 4.23 8.99
C ALA A 230 7.47 3.85 10.47
N VAL A 231 7.00 2.68 10.88
CA VAL A 231 7.22 2.10 12.22
C VAL A 231 8.70 1.81 12.44
N LEU A 232 9.35 1.03 11.56
CA LEU A 232 10.77 0.66 11.67
C LEU A 232 11.74 1.85 11.65
N VAL A 233 11.35 2.93 10.97
CA VAL A 233 12.17 4.14 10.77
C VAL A 233 11.83 5.25 11.79
N GLY A 234 10.87 5.01 12.69
CA GLY A 234 10.52 5.94 13.77
C GLY A 234 9.95 7.27 13.27
N VAL A 235 9.06 7.23 12.27
CA VAL A 235 8.35 8.39 11.70
C VAL A 235 7.46 9.09 12.74
N ASN A 236 7.25 10.41 12.57
CA ASN A 236 6.41 11.20 13.48
C ASN A 236 4.94 10.70 13.60
N ASP A 237 4.36 10.85 14.79
CA ASP A 237 3.04 10.28 15.12
C ASP A 237 1.91 10.78 14.23
N SER A 238 1.93 12.03 13.78
CA SER A 238 0.89 12.57 12.90
C SER A 238 0.87 11.95 11.50
N SER A 239 2.03 11.56 10.97
CA SER A 239 2.11 10.82 9.69
C SER A 239 1.76 9.34 9.87
N ARG A 240 2.13 8.75 11.02
CA ARG A 240 1.70 7.40 11.41
C ARG A 240 0.17 7.33 11.55
N GLU A 241 -0.44 8.31 12.21
CA GLU A 241 -1.89 8.44 12.41
C GLU A 241 -2.66 8.61 11.09
N ASP A 242 -2.19 9.44 10.15
CA ASP A 242 -2.88 9.58 8.84
C ASP A 242 -2.79 8.30 7.99
N LEU A 243 -1.69 7.53 8.08
CA LEU A 243 -1.61 6.20 7.49
C LEU A 243 -2.60 5.22 8.16
N VAL A 244 -2.57 5.12 9.50
CA VAL A 244 -3.48 4.26 10.28
C VAL A 244 -4.94 4.56 9.94
N LEU A 245 -5.32 5.84 9.89
CA LEU A 245 -6.66 6.27 9.51
C LEU A 245 -7.04 5.82 8.08
N ARG A 246 -6.18 6.05 7.08
CA ARG A 246 -6.45 5.66 5.68
C ARG A 246 -6.54 4.15 5.49
N ILE A 247 -5.72 3.38 6.22
CA ILE A 247 -5.75 1.91 6.18
C ILE A 247 -7.02 1.39 6.86
N SER A 248 -7.38 1.95 8.04
CA SER A 248 -8.60 1.59 8.78
C SER A 248 -9.83 1.65 7.87
N ILE A 249 -10.04 2.78 7.17
CA ILE A 249 -11.24 2.98 6.33
C ILE A 249 -11.26 2.13 5.04
N ARG A 250 -10.19 1.38 4.74
CA ARG A 250 -10.06 0.45 3.60
C ARG A 250 -9.65 -0.97 4.04
N LEU A 251 -9.87 -1.32 5.31
CA LEU A 251 -9.40 -2.58 5.91
C LEU A 251 -9.96 -3.83 5.20
N HIS A 252 -11.14 -3.75 4.58
CA HIS A 252 -11.75 -4.83 3.78
C HIS A 252 -11.00 -5.17 2.48
N GLU A 253 -10.01 -4.37 2.06
CA GLU A 253 -9.17 -4.64 0.87
C GLU A 253 -7.80 -5.26 1.22
N VAL A 254 -7.55 -5.51 2.51
CA VAL A 254 -6.24 -5.94 3.01
C VAL A 254 -6.10 -7.47 2.93
N ALA A 255 -4.93 -7.95 2.48
CA ALA A 255 -4.56 -9.35 2.61
C ALA A 255 -3.89 -9.62 3.97
N ILE A 256 -4.12 -10.79 4.56
CA ILE A 256 -3.60 -11.16 5.91
C ILE A 256 -2.10 -10.86 6.06
N LYS A 257 -1.28 -11.26 5.07
CA LYS A 257 0.16 -10.99 4.99
C LYS A 257 0.56 -9.50 5.14
N ASP A 258 -0.31 -8.59 4.76
CA ASP A 258 -0.04 -7.16 4.79
C ASP A 258 -0.31 -6.58 6.20
N LEU A 259 -1.08 -7.26 7.06
CA LEU A 259 -1.25 -6.95 8.49
C LEU A 259 -0.06 -7.32 9.38
N PHE A 260 0.90 -8.13 8.89
CA PHE A 260 2.11 -8.50 9.65
C PHE A 260 3.07 -7.31 9.81
N ILE A 261 2.73 -6.37 10.70
CA ILE A 261 3.57 -5.21 11.05
C ILE A 261 4.53 -5.65 12.16
N PRO A 262 5.86 -5.50 11.98
CA PRO A 262 6.83 -5.89 13.02
C PRO A 262 6.59 -5.13 14.32
N ALA A 263 6.59 -5.84 15.44
CA ALA A 263 6.63 -5.23 16.77
C ALA A 263 7.88 -4.34 16.94
N GLN A 264 7.84 -3.38 17.86
CA GLN A 264 9.01 -2.56 18.22
C GLN A 264 9.34 -2.67 19.71
N PRO A 265 10.63 -2.71 20.10
CA PRO A 265 11.02 -2.70 21.51
C PRO A 265 10.35 -1.54 22.26
N PRO A 266 9.72 -1.78 23.44
CA PRO A 266 9.89 -2.95 24.30
C PRO A 266 8.90 -4.12 24.09
N GLN A 267 8.06 -4.12 23.05
CA GLN A 267 7.20 -5.28 22.76
C GLN A 267 8.06 -6.54 22.49
N THR A 268 7.62 -7.69 23.01
CA THR A 268 8.29 -9.00 22.85
C THR A 268 7.60 -9.91 21.83
N THR A 269 6.40 -9.55 21.36
CA THR A 269 5.71 -10.24 20.26
C THR A 269 6.47 -10.09 18.94
N LEU A 270 6.18 -10.94 17.97
CA LEU A 270 6.67 -10.84 16.60
C LEU A 270 6.02 -9.67 15.85
N TYR A 271 4.77 -9.36 16.19
CA TYR A 271 3.95 -8.36 15.50
C TYR A 271 3.33 -7.33 16.46
N ASP A 272 3.10 -6.11 15.95
CA ASP A 272 2.42 -5.03 16.65
C ASP A 272 0.89 -5.25 16.62
N VAL A 273 0.43 -6.11 17.52
CA VAL A 273 -1.00 -6.50 17.64
C VAL A 273 -1.87 -5.29 18.01
N ASP A 274 -1.35 -4.39 18.85
CA ASP A 274 -2.06 -3.21 19.36
C ASP A 274 -2.37 -2.23 18.22
N LEU A 275 -1.44 -2.08 17.27
CA LEU A 275 -1.63 -1.26 16.06
C LEU A 275 -2.66 -1.87 15.09
N VAL A 276 -2.70 -3.21 14.95
CA VAL A 276 -3.73 -3.88 14.14
C VAL A 276 -5.11 -3.75 14.79
N LEU A 277 -5.21 -3.97 16.10
CA LEU A 277 -6.42 -3.75 16.89
C LEU A 277 -6.94 -2.29 16.78
N CYS A 278 -6.03 -1.32 16.81
CA CYS A 278 -6.36 0.10 16.61
C CYS A 278 -7.00 0.35 15.23
N MET A 279 -6.49 -0.26 14.17
CA MET A 279 -7.08 -0.17 12.81
C MET A 279 -8.46 -0.85 12.72
N VAL A 280 -8.63 -2.01 13.36
CA VAL A 280 -9.91 -2.73 13.40
C VAL A 280 -10.98 -1.93 14.12
N ASN A 281 -10.69 -1.45 15.34
CA ASN A 281 -11.65 -0.72 16.16
C ASN A 281 -12.14 0.56 15.45
N ARG A 282 -11.24 1.28 14.76
CA ARG A 282 -11.59 2.45 13.93
C ARG A 282 -12.53 2.08 12.78
N TYR A 283 -12.27 0.98 12.08
CA TYR A 283 -13.14 0.51 10.99
C TYR A 283 -14.54 0.11 11.50
N VAL A 284 -14.62 -0.63 12.61
CA VAL A 284 -15.90 -1.06 13.20
C VAL A 284 -16.72 0.14 13.71
N ILE A 285 -16.08 1.12 14.34
CA ILE A 285 -16.75 2.37 14.75
C ILE A 285 -17.25 3.15 13.53
N GLN A 286 -16.46 3.25 12.45
CA GLN A 286 -16.87 3.92 11.23
C GLN A 286 -18.10 3.24 10.59
N GLU A 287 -18.07 1.91 10.43
CA GLU A 287 -19.17 1.17 9.81
C GLU A 287 -20.44 1.20 10.67
N LYS A 288 -20.32 1.24 12.00
CA LYS A 288 -21.47 1.49 12.88
C LYS A 288 -22.06 2.88 12.63
N ASN A 289 -21.24 3.92 12.62
CA ASN A 289 -21.71 5.28 12.35
C ASN A 289 -22.35 5.41 10.96
N ASN A 290 -21.82 4.70 9.96
CA ASN A 290 -22.40 4.58 8.62
C ASN A 290 -23.77 3.87 8.66
N TRP A 291 -23.94 2.83 9.48
CA TRP A 291 -25.22 2.14 9.65
C TRP A 291 -26.27 3.05 10.29
N ASP A 292 -25.97 3.60 11.47
CA ASP A 292 -26.89 4.44 12.25
C ASP A 292 -27.37 5.65 11.42
N SER A 293 -26.44 6.32 10.69
CA SER A 293 -26.73 7.45 9.80
C SER A 293 -27.61 7.12 8.58
N ASN A 294 -27.69 5.85 8.17
CA ASN A 294 -28.54 5.42 7.06
C ASN A 294 -29.95 5.01 7.53
N VAL A 295 -30.07 4.45 8.74
CA VAL A 295 -31.36 4.09 9.35
C VAL A 295 -32.21 5.34 9.60
N GLU A 296 -31.62 6.42 10.12
CA GLU A 296 -32.34 7.70 10.34
C GLU A 296 -32.84 8.35 9.04
N ARG A 297 -32.16 8.10 7.90
CA ARG A 297 -32.48 8.74 6.62
C ARG A 297 -33.52 7.97 5.81
N ASN A 298 -33.51 6.64 5.89
CA ASN A 298 -34.34 5.77 5.09
C ASN A 298 -35.27 4.94 6.00
N GLY A 299 -36.40 5.52 6.40
CA GLY A 299 -37.44 4.88 7.23
C GLY A 299 -38.22 3.75 6.55
N ILE A 300 -37.57 2.94 5.72
CA ILE A 300 -38.08 1.71 5.11
C ILE A 300 -37.02 0.64 5.31
N GLU A 301 -37.33 -0.39 6.11
CA GLU A 301 -36.46 -1.53 6.40
C GLU A 301 -36.24 -2.40 5.15
N THR A 302 -35.38 -1.93 4.25
CA THR A 302 -34.98 -2.69 3.07
C THR A 302 -33.94 -3.73 3.52
N PHE A 303 -34.42 -4.89 3.97
CA PHE A 303 -33.63 -6.08 4.29
C PHE A 303 -32.94 -6.64 3.02
N GLY A 304 -31.92 -5.94 2.53
CA GLY A 304 -31.19 -6.31 1.32
C GLY A 304 -30.03 -5.37 0.99
N SER A 305 -28.80 -5.89 1.08
CA SER A 305 -27.60 -5.31 0.45
C SER A 305 -27.19 -3.89 0.86
N GLY A 306 -27.23 -3.58 2.15
CA GLY A 306 -26.44 -2.46 2.70
C GLY A 306 -24.94 -2.67 2.42
N LYS A 307 -24.34 -1.78 1.62
CA LYS A 307 -23.01 -1.98 1.01
C LYS A 307 -21.88 -2.25 2.02
N GLY A 308 -21.99 -1.74 3.24
CA GLY A 308 -21.04 -1.93 4.33
C GLY A 308 -21.06 -3.32 4.99
N HIS A 309 -22.22 -4.02 4.99
CA HIS A 309 -22.28 -5.32 5.67
C HIS A 309 -21.36 -6.35 4.99
N GLY A 310 -21.29 -6.34 3.66
CA GLY A 310 -20.37 -7.19 2.89
C GLY A 310 -18.90 -6.91 3.16
N SER A 311 -18.49 -5.66 3.32
CA SER A 311 -17.11 -5.30 3.68
C SER A 311 -16.78 -5.65 5.13
N LEU A 312 -17.73 -5.53 6.06
CA LEU A 312 -17.57 -5.99 7.44
C LEU A 312 -17.39 -7.52 7.51
N LEU A 313 -18.15 -8.30 6.74
CA LEU A 313 -17.97 -9.76 6.60
C LEU A 313 -16.57 -10.15 6.08
N MET A 314 -15.98 -9.34 5.18
CA MET A 314 -14.61 -9.55 4.71
C MET A 314 -13.58 -9.24 5.80
N VAL A 315 -13.78 -8.18 6.59
CA VAL A 315 -12.90 -7.89 7.75
C VAL A 315 -13.01 -8.93 8.85
N GLY A 316 -14.19 -9.49 9.12
CA GLY A 316 -14.33 -10.61 10.06
C GLY A 316 -13.45 -11.81 9.67
N LYS A 317 -13.47 -12.20 8.39
CA LYS A 317 -12.61 -13.27 7.85
C LYS A 317 -11.12 -12.91 7.87
N LEU A 318 -10.78 -11.63 7.62
CA LEU A 318 -9.41 -11.13 7.71
C LEU A 318 -8.86 -11.23 9.14
N ILE A 319 -9.67 -10.91 10.16
CA ILE A 319 -9.25 -10.95 11.57
C ILE A 319 -9.25 -12.37 12.13
N ASP A 320 -10.20 -13.23 11.76
CA ASP A 320 -10.14 -14.66 12.10
C ASP A 320 -8.93 -15.34 11.42
N GLY A 321 -8.55 -14.91 10.21
CA GLY A 321 -7.30 -15.30 9.55
C GLY A 321 -6.04 -14.77 10.24
N TYR A 322 -6.05 -13.51 10.69
CA TYR A 322 -4.94 -12.92 11.45
C TYR A 322 -4.75 -13.59 12.83
N LEU A 323 -5.84 -13.94 13.51
CA LEU A 323 -5.84 -14.69 14.77
C LEU A 323 -5.15 -16.06 14.66
N ILE A 324 -5.37 -16.78 13.56
CA ILE A 324 -4.69 -18.05 13.25
C ILE A 324 -3.17 -17.86 13.16
N GLU A 325 -2.71 -16.76 12.58
CA GLU A 325 -1.28 -16.50 12.35
C GLU A 325 -0.58 -15.99 13.62
N ILE A 326 -1.21 -15.08 14.38
CA ILE A 326 -0.62 -14.61 15.65
C ILE A 326 -0.68 -15.66 16.78
N ALA A 327 -1.55 -16.67 16.67
CA ALA A 327 -1.60 -17.79 17.62
C ALA A 327 -0.33 -18.65 17.63
N HIS A 328 0.58 -18.49 16.65
CA HIS A 328 1.90 -19.12 16.61
C HIS A 328 3.01 -18.29 17.28
N ASP A 329 2.72 -17.11 17.84
CA ASP A 329 3.69 -16.29 18.59
C ASP A 329 3.68 -16.65 20.09
N PRO A 330 4.71 -17.33 20.64
CA PRO A 330 4.71 -17.77 22.04
C PRO A 330 4.65 -16.63 23.07
N ASN A 331 4.93 -15.39 22.64
CA ASN A 331 4.86 -14.20 23.48
C ASN A 331 3.48 -13.51 23.44
N LEU A 332 2.52 -13.98 22.62
CA LEU A 332 1.17 -13.44 22.58
C LEU A 332 0.43 -13.66 23.91
N SER A 333 -0.12 -12.60 24.47
CA SER A 333 -0.90 -12.69 25.72
C SER A 333 -2.34 -13.16 25.47
N VAL A 334 -2.90 -13.89 26.43
CA VAL A 334 -4.32 -14.30 26.45
C VAL A 334 -5.25 -13.09 26.37
N ALA A 335 -4.85 -11.93 26.90
CA ALA A 335 -5.63 -10.70 26.82
C ALA A 335 -5.69 -10.16 25.39
N ASN A 336 -4.53 -10.00 24.73
CA ASN A 336 -4.44 -9.50 23.35
C ASN A 336 -5.18 -10.43 22.37
N PHE A 337 -5.08 -11.75 22.53
CA PHE A 337 -5.85 -12.70 21.72
C PHE A 337 -7.37 -12.49 21.87
N ILE A 338 -7.86 -12.39 23.11
CA ILE A 338 -9.29 -12.18 23.38
C ILE A 338 -9.76 -10.82 22.86
N GLU A 339 -8.95 -9.77 23.01
CA GLU A 339 -9.29 -8.42 22.56
C GLU A 339 -9.38 -8.33 21.03
N VAL A 340 -8.44 -8.93 20.30
CA VAL A 340 -8.52 -9.06 18.83
C VAL A 340 -9.73 -9.90 18.42
N ALA A 341 -10.02 -11.01 19.10
CA ALA A 341 -11.23 -11.81 18.82
C ALA A 341 -12.53 -11.01 19.05
N SER A 342 -12.59 -10.23 20.14
CA SER A 342 -13.76 -9.42 20.51
C SER A 342 -13.89 -8.08 19.74
N SER A 343 -12.87 -7.67 18.98
CA SER A 343 -12.90 -6.43 18.19
C SER A 343 -13.95 -6.41 17.05
N ILE A 344 -14.37 -7.60 16.59
CA ILE A 344 -15.39 -7.77 15.53
C ILE A 344 -16.71 -8.29 16.15
N PRO A 345 -17.87 -7.67 15.87
CA PRO A 345 -19.17 -8.15 16.36
C PRO A 345 -19.55 -9.56 15.88
N ASP A 346 -20.25 -10.31 16.74
CA ASP A 346 -20.66 -11.69 16.44
C ASP A 346 -21.62 -11.84 15.26
N SER A 347 -22.35 -10.79 14.87
CA SER A 347 -23.20 -10.78 13.66
C SER A 347 -22.41 -10.98 12.36
N VAL A 348 -21.08 -10.82 12.40
CA VAL A 348 -20.17 -10.89 11.26
C VAL A 348 -19.64 -12.31 11.00
N ARG A 349 -19.53 -13.14 12.04
CA ARG A 349 -18.93 -14.49 11.95
C ARG A 349 -19.94 -15.55 11.53
N SER A 350 -20.19 -15.70 10.23
CA SER A 350 -21.16 -16.68 9.71
C SER A 350 -20.94 -18.12 10.23
N SER A 351 -19.67 -18.51 10.42
CA SER A 351 -19.24 -19.68 11.18
C SER A 351 -18.11 -19.29 12.13
N HIS A 352 -17.85 -20.11 13.15
CA HIS A 352 -16.80 -19.88 14.16
C HIS A 352 -15.56 -20.75 13.95
N ASP A 353 -15.49 -21.55 12.88
CA ASP A 353 -14.41 -22.49 12.58
C ASP A 353 -13.00 -21.86 12.55
N GLY A 354 -12.88 -20.63 12.03
CA GLY A 354 -11.60 -19.91 11.99
C GLY A 354 -11.12 -19.52 13.39
N LEU A 355 -12.06 -19.07 14.22
CA LEU A 355 -11.81 -18.74 15.62
C LEU A 355 -11.50 -20.01 16.44
N TYR A 356 -12.18 -21.13 16.17
CA TYR A 356 -11.82 -22.44 16.75
C TYR A 356 -10.39 -22.82 16.40
N LYS A 357 -10.00 -22.73 15.12
CA LYS A 357 -8.65 -23.06 14.67
C LYS A 357 -7.59 -22.17 15.34
N ALA A 358 -7.85 -20.86 15.50
CA ALA A 358 -6.96 -19.97 16.23
C ALA A 358 -6.81 -20.36 17.72
N ILE A 359 -7.91 -20.72 18.39
CA ILE A 359 -7.90 -21.19 19.78
C ILE A 359 -7.15 -22.52 19.92
N ASP A 360 -7.35 -23.47 19.01
CA ASP A 360 -6.66 -24.75 18.99
C ASP A 360 -5.13 -24.60 18.82
N ILE A 361 -4.69 -23.73 17.90
CA ILE A 361 -3.27 -23.40 17.72
C ILE A 361 -2.72 -22.74 18.98
N PHE A 362 -3.39 -21.71 19.51
CA PHE A 362 -2.94 -21.01 20.71
C PHE A 362 -2.81 -21.95 21.93
N LEU A 363 -3.75 -22.89 22.10
CA LEU A 363 -3.68 -23.87 23.20
C LEU A 363 -2.58 -24.93 23.03
N LYS A 364 -2.03 -25.09 21.81
CA LYS A 364 -0.87 -25.95 21.52
C LYS A 364 0.45 -25.22 21.74
N GLU A 365 0.56 -23.99 21.24
CA GLU A 365 1.78 -23.18 21.29
C GLU A 365 2.00 -22.52 22.68
N HIS A 366 0.95 -22.38 23.49
CA HIS A 366 1.02 -21.86 24.87
C HIS A 366 0.60 -22.90 25.94
N PRO A 367 1.38 -23.98 26.21
CA PRO A 367 1.03 -25.00 27.20
C PRO A 367 0.81 -24.49 28.64
N SER A 368 1.43 -23.35 28.98
CA SER A 368 1.39 -22.70 30.30
C SER A 368 0.05 -22.09 30.69
N VAL A 369 -0.88 -21.94 29.73
CA VAL A 369 -2.18 -21.27 29.93
C VAL A 369 -3.05 -22.01 30.96
N THR A 370 -3.42 -21.31 32.03
CA THR A 370 -4.14 -21.89 33.18
C THR A 370 -5.56 -22.33 32.84
N LYS A 371 -6.14 -23.24 33.61
CA LYS A 371 -7.54 -23.70 33.43
C LYS A 371 -8.57 -22.53 33.44
N ALA A 372 -8.27 -21.44 34.12
CA ALA A 372 -9.12 -20.24 34.13
C ALA A 372 -9.01 -19.45 32.81
N GLU A 373 -7.82 -19.34 32.26
CA GLU A 373 -7.58 -18.69 30.97
C GLU A 373 -8.07 -19.53 29.79
N ARG A 374 -7.88 -20.86 29.82
CA ARG A 374 -8.49 -21.79 28.86
C ARG A 374 -10.02 -21.62 28.80
N LYS A 375 -10.67 -21.40 29.95
CA LYS A 375 -12.10 -21.08 30.03
C LYS A 375 -12.43 -19.69 29.43
N LYS A 376 -11.58 -18.67 29.61
CA LYS A 376 -11.77 -17.34 29.01
C LYS A 376 -11.63 -17.39 27.49
N ILE A 377 -10.54 -17.97 26.98
CA ILE A 377 -10.23 -18.00 25.54
C ILE A 377 -11.18 -18.90 24.76
N CYS A 378 -11.63 -20.04 25.31
CA CYS A 378 -12.70 -20.82 24.68
C CYS A 378 -14.08 -20.12 24.77
N GLY A 379 -14.20 -19.06 25.58
CA GLY A 379 -15.44 -18.31 25.80
C GLY A 379 -15.78 -17.29 24.71
N VAL A 380 -14.85 -16.97 23.79
CA VAL A 380 -15.13 -16.08 22.64
C VAL A 380 -15.80 -16.82 21.47
N MET A 381 -15.97 -18.14 21.58
CA MET A 381 -16.45 -19.01 20.51
C MET A 381 -17.86 -19.53 20.82
N ASP A 382 -18.82 -19.27 19.92
CA ASP A 382 -20.13 -19.94 19.98
C ASP A 382 -20.06 -21.29 19.26
N VAL A 383 -20.00 -22.34 20.07
CA VAL A 383 -20.00 -23.75 19.66
C VAL A 383 -21.14 -24.10 18.69
N LYS A 384 -22.29 -23.41 18.75
CA LYS A 384 -23.42 -23.65 17.82
C LYS A 384 -23.10 -23.32 16.36
N ARG A 385 -22.05 -22.51 16.14
CA ARG A 385 -21.67 -21.93 14.83
C ARG A 385 -20.49 -22.65 14.21
N LEU A 386 -20.16 -23.84 14.72
CA LEU A 386 -19.16 -24.74 14.16
C LEU A 386 -19.75 -25.66 13.08
N THR A 387 -18.99 -25.88 12.01
CA THR A 387 -19.29 -26.93 11.03
C THR A 387 -19.08 -28.33 11.60
N MET A 388 -19.58 -29.36 10.89
CA MET A 388 -19.43 -30.78 11.27
C MET A 388 -17.97 -31.15 11.53
N ASP A 389 -17.07 -30.72 10.66
CA ASP A 389 -15.65 -31.07 10.72
C ASP A 389 -14.95 -30.34 11.89
N ALA A 390 -15.28 -29.06 12.10
CA ALA A 390 -14.79 -28.28 13.23
C ALA A 390 -15.27 -28.85 14.58
N SER A 391 -16.55 -29.21 14.69
CA SER A 391 -17.10 -29.90 15.86
C SER A 391 -16.49 -31.27 16.09
N MET A 392 -16.28 -32.07 15.05
CA MET A 392 -15.67 -33.41 15.18
C MET A 392 -14.23 -33.30 15.71
N HIS A 393 -13.46 -32.34 15.22
CA HIS A 393 -12.12 -32.04 15.74
C HIS A 393 -12.17 -31.48 17.18
N ALA A 394 -13.14 -30.62 17.51
CA ALA A 394 -13.33 -30.08 18.86
C ALA A 394 -13.76 -31.15 19.88
N ALA A 395 -14.56 -32.14 19.47
CA ALA A 395 -14.95 -33.27 20.31
C ALA A 395 -13.77 -34.18 20.70
N GLN A 396 -12.70 -34.17 19.91
CA GLN A 396 -11.48 -34.97 20.12
C GLN A 396 -10.32 -34.17 20.75
N ASN A 397 -10.51 -32.87 21.04
CA ASN A 397 -9.43 -31.98 21.46
C ASN A 397 -9.24 -31.94 22.98
N GLU A 398 -8.24 -32.68 23.47
CA GLU A 398 -7.89 -32.79 24.90
C GLU A 398 -7.49 -31.47 25.57
N GLN A 399 -7.10 -30.43 24.80
CA GLN A 399 -6.69 -29.15 25.40
C GLN A 399 -7.88 -28.26 25.79
N LEU A 400 -9.07 -28.52 25.22
CA LEU A 400 -10.30 -27.80 25.52
C LEU A 400 -10.85 -28.14 26.92
N PRO A 401 -11.47 -27.19 27.64
CA PRO A 401 -12.20 -27.50 28.86
C PRO A 401 -13.35 -28.47 28.58
N LEU A 402 -13.48 -29.55 29.38
CA LEU A 402 -14.52 -30.59 29.21
C LEU A 402 -15.95 -30.04 29.03
N ARG A 403 -16.28 -28.89 29.66
CA ARG A 403 -17.57 -28.21 29.47
C ARG A 403 -17.82 -27.81 28.01
N VAL A 404 -16.79 -27.35 27.30
CA VAL A 404 -16.87 -26.98 25.87
C VAL A 404 -17.07 -28.23 25.02
N VAL A 405 -16.31 -29.30 25.28
CA VAL A 405 -16.44 -30.60 24.59
C VAL A 405 -17.87 -31.17 24.74
N VAL A 406 -18.45 -31.11 25.93
CA VAL A 406 -19.84 -31.52 26.17
C VAL A 406 -20.84 -30.62 25.42
N GLN A 407 -20.59 -29.31 25.33
CA GLN A 407 -21.43 -28.42 24.52
C GLN A 407 -21.34 -28.72 23.02
N VAL A 408 -20.15 -29.10 22.50
CA VAL A 408 -19.97 -29.52 21.09
C VAL A 408 -20.83 -30.75 20.81
N LEU A 409 -20.65 -31.82 21.60
CA LEU A 409 -21.39 -33.07 21.44
C LEU A 409 -22.92 -32.88 21.53
N PHE A 410 -23.38 -31.98 22.42
CA PHE A 410 -24.80 -31.65 22.57
C PHE A 410 -25.39 -30.98 21.31
N PHE A 411 -24.69 -30.00 20.72
CA PHE A 411 -25.19 -29.34 19.50
C PHE A 411 -25.08 -30.23 18.25
N GLU A 412 -24.10 -31.13 18.19
CA GLU A 412 -24.07 -32.19 17.17
C GLU A 412 -25.26 -33.16 17.30
N GLN A 413 -25.59 -33.61 18.51
CA GLN A 413 -26.74 -34.48 18.74
C GLN A 413 -28.06 -33.80 18.35
N LEU A 414 -28.22 -32.50 18.64
CA LEU A 414 -29.39 -31.72 18.19
C LEU A 414 -29.45 -31.59 16.67
N ARG A 415 -28.33 -31.34 16.00
CA ARG A 415 -28.28 -31.23 14.53
C ARG A 415 -28.55 -32.56 13.84
N ALA A 416 -28.06 -33.67 14.40
CA ALA A 416 -28.38 -35.02 13.93
C ALA A 416 -29.88 -35.33 14.07
N ALA A 417 -30.49 -35.04 15.22
CA ALA A 417 -31.92 -35.26 15.44
C ALA A 417 -32.80 -34.42 14.49
N ALA A 418 -32.46 -33.15 14.26
CA ALA A 418 -33.15 -32.30 13.29
C ALA A 418 -32.99 -32.80 11.84
N GLY A 419 -31.82 -33.35 11.49
CA GLY A 419 -31.56 -33.95 10.18
C GLY A 419 -32.44 -35.18 9.91
N VAL A 420 -32.69 -36.02 10.91
CA VAL A 420 -33.60 -37.18 10.78
C VAL A 420 -35.04 -36.72 10.57
N GLN A 421 -35.52 -35.76 11.35
CA GLN A 421 -36.90 -35.22 11.19
C GLN A 421 -37.13 -34.57 9.82
N ALA A 422 -36.10 -34.05 9.15
CA ALA A 422 -36.22 -33.53 7.79
C ALA A 422 -36.39 -34.63 6.71
N VAL A 423 -36.03 -35.88 7.01
CA VAL A 423 -36.14 -37.03 6.09
C VAL A 423 -37.49 -37.73 6.25
N ASP A 424 -37.94 -37.96 7.48
CA ASP A 424 -39.19 -38.71 7.77
C ASP A 424 -40.46 -38.02 7.22
N ASN A 425 -40.43 -36.69 7.03
CA ASN A 425 -41.57 -35.92 6.51
C ASN A 425 -41.91 -36.15 5.01
N ASN A 426 -41.25 -37.10 4.33
CA ASN A 426 -41.50 -37.43 2.92
C ASN A 426 -42.03 -38.86 2.68
N ALA A 427 -42.42 -39.60 3.73
CA ALA A 427 -43.09 -40.90 3.61
C ALA A 427 -44.58 -40.79 3.95
N CYS A 428 -45.45 -41.42 3.15
CA CYS A 428 -46.90 -41.42 3.33
C CYS A 428 -47.38 -42.70 4.01
N ASP A 429 -48.35 -42.62 4.93
CA ASP A 429 -49.68 -43.21 4.75
C ASP A 429 -50.57 -43.06 6.01
N THR A 430 -51.88 -43.01 5.79
CA THR A 430 -52.92 -42.97 6.84
C THR A 430 -53.71 -44.27 6.86
N PRO A 431 -53.96 -44.86 8.04
CA PRO A 431 -55.31 -45.36 8.34
C PRO A 431 -55.93 -44.71 9.60
N ASN A 432 -57.26 -44.80 9.71
CA ASN A 432 -58.08 -44.11 10.72
C ASN A 432 -58.56 -45.06 11.85
N LEU A 433 -59.40 -44.50 12.74
CA LEU A 433 -60.28 -45.15 13.75
C LEU A 433 -59.59 -45.43 15.11
N THR A 434 -60.21 -45.21 16.29
CA THR A 434 -61.49 -44.55 16.67
C THR A 434 -61.52 -44.29 18.19
N ALA A 435 -62.23 -43.24 18.63
CA ALA A 435 -62.87 -43.10 19.97
C ALA A 435 -61.96 -43.08 21.24
N ASN A 436 -62.26 -42.37 22.33
CA ASN A 436 -63.32 -41.40 22.67
C ASN A 436 -62.91 -40.63 23.96
N THR A 437 -63.55 -39.48 24.25
CA THR A 437 -63.84 -38.90 25.62
C THR A 437 -62.68 -38.63 26.60
N ASP A 438 -62.54 -37.50 27.31
CA ASP A 438 -63.34 -36.25 27.43
C ASP A 438 -62.49 -35.08 27.97
N GLU A 439 -63.02 -33.83 27.87
CA GLU A 439 -62.85 -32.61 28.72
C GLU A 439 -61.44 -32.18 29.24
N GLU A 440 -61.04 -30.91 29.41
CA GLU A 440 -61.54 -29.54 29.13
C GLU A 440 -60.24 -28.65 29.01
N CYS A 441 -60.13 -27.40 28.53
CA CYS A 441 -61.01 -26.23 28.55
C CYS A 441 -60.55 -25.17 27.50
N GLU A 442 -61.54 -24.51 26.88
CA GLU A 442 -61.58 -23.20 26.17
C GLU A 442 -60.44 -22.63 25.26
N LYS A 443 -60.86 -22.33 24.02
CA LYS A 443 -60.41 -21.18 23.18
C LYS A 443 -61.48 -20.06 23.28
N PRO A 444 -61.25 -18.84 22.75
CA PRO A 444 -61.63 -18.55 21.34
C PRO A 444 -60.42 -18.03 20.50
N ALA A 445 -60.27 -18.21 19.18
CA ALA A 445 -61.20 -18.26 18.03
C ALA A 445 -61.77 -16.87 17.64
N ALA A 446 -61.86 -16.44 16.36
CA ALA A 446 -61.35 -16.91 15.05
C ALA A 446 -61.26 -15.65 14.10
N ASN A 447 -60.94 -15.64 12.80
CA ASN A 447 -61.46 -16.37 11.61
C ASN A 447 -60.56 -15.99 10.38
N ASP A 448 -60.14 -16.91 9.50
CA ASP A 448 -60.78 -17.31 8.20
C ASP A 448 -60.69 -16.28 7.03
N HIS A 449 -60.57 -16.62 5.73
CA HIS A 449 -59.99 -17.78 5.00
C HIS A 449 -60.08 -17.59 3.45
N LYS A 450 -59.16 -18.18 2.65
CA LYS A 450 -59.27 -18.55 1.18
C LYS A 450 -59.42 -17.37 0.16
N SER A 451 -58.77 -17.32 -1.00
CA SER A 451 -58.66 -18.26 -2.15
C SER A 451 -57.46 -17.84 -3.07
N LEU A 452 -56.83 -18.58 -4.00
CA LEU A 452 -57.06 -19.79 -4.84
C LEU A 452 -57.40 -19.47 -6.32
N ASN A 453 -56.45 -19.78 -7.24
CA ASN A 453 -56.48 -19.61 -8.73
C ASN A 453 -56.38 -18.14 -9.24
N LYS A 454 -55.80 -17.81 -10.42
CA LYS A 454 -55.75 -18.57 -11.70
C LYS A 454 -54.69 -18.05 -12.72
N HIS A 455 -54.32 -18.92 -13.68
CA HIS A 455 -53.83 -18.66 -15.06
C HIS A 455 -52.39 -18.18 -15.39
N MET A 456 -52.00 -18.51 -16.64
CA MET A 456 -50.68 -18.37 -17.27
C MET A 456 -50.85 -17.95 -18.76
N SER A 457 -50.20 -16.85 -19.18
CA SER A 457 -50.08 -16.37 -20.59
C SER A 457 -49.25 -15.07 -20.62
N ARG A 458 -48.54 -14.65 -21.69
CA ARG A 458 -48.21 -15.26 -22.99
C ARG A 458 -46.91 -14.66 -23.58
N LEU A 459 -46.42 -15.24 -24.68
CA LEU A 459 -45.17 -14.90 -25.40
C LEU A 459 -45.25 -13.67 -26.34
N LYS A 460 -44.12 -12.95 -26.47
CA LYS A 460 -43.48 -12.38 -27.70
C LYS A 460 -42.16 -11.71 -27.24
N ILE A 461 -40.96 -11.88 -27.82
CA ILE A 461 -40.48 -11.96 -29.22
C ILE A 461 -40.71 -10.66 -30.01
N ASP A 462 -39.62 -9.94 -30.29
CA ASP A 462 -39.34 -9.39 -31.63
C ASP A 462 -37.82 -9.18 -31.85
N GLU A 463 -37.40 -8.93 -33.11
CA GLU A 463 -36.01 -9.15 -33.58
C GLU A 463 -35.10 -7.90 -33.77
N LEU A 464 -33.85 -8.18 -34.15
CA LEU A 464 -32.78 -7.26 -34.55
C LEU A 464 -33.07 -6.55 -35.90
N PRO A 465 -32.35 -5.45 -36.24
CA PRO A 465 -31.70 -5.43 -37.55
C PRO A 465 -30.23 -4.94 -37.56
N LYS A 466 -29.51 -5.28 -38.65
CA LYS A 466 -28.09 -4.95 -38.90
C LYS A 466 -27.94 -3.75 -39.84
N ASN A 467 -26.80 -3.05 -39.77
CA ASN A 467 -25.96 -2.48 -40.86
C ASN A 467 -25.14 -1.26 -40.34
N GLY A 468 -23.91 -0.95 -40.77
CA GLY A 468 -22.98 -1.64 -41.68
C GLY A 468 -22.43 -0.74 -42.80
N LYS A 469 -21.10 -0.49 -42.85
CA LYS A 469 -20.34 -0.02 -44.06
C LYS A 469 -18.81 0.00 -43.85
N LEU A 470 -18.06 0.05 -44.96
CA LEU A 470 -16.58 0.07 -45.01
C LEU A 470 -16.04 1.43 -45.48
N ALA A 471 -14.77 1.72 -45.20
CA ALA A 471 -13.93 2.67 -45.94
C ALA A 471 -12.46 2.18 -45.99
N LYS A 472 -11.69 2.57 -47.01
CA LYS A 472 -10.38 1.97 -47.37
C LYS A 472 -9.50 2.93 -48.18
N GLN A 473 -8.27 3.26 -47.72
CA GLN A 473 -7.10 3.86 -48.44
C GLN A 473 -5.99 4.19 -47.39
N SER A 474 -4.72 3.77 -47.51
CA SER A 474 -3.57 4.20 -48.37
C SER A 474 -2.94 5.57 -47.98
N SER A 475 -1.62 5.81 -47.97
CA SER A 475 -0.40 4.96 -48.04
C SER A 475 0.90 5.79 -47.80
N LYS A 476 2.06 5.12 -47.68
CA LYS A 476 3.47 5.60 -47.83
C LYS A 476 4.18 6.33 -46.66
N ASN A 477 5.19 5.61 -46.14
CA ASN A 477 6.53 5.99 -45.68
C ASN A 477 6.94 7.47 -45.48
N SER A 478 7.59 7.72 -44.34
CA SER A 478 9.02 8.09 -44.31
C SER A 478 9.70 7.49 -43.05
N LYS A 479 11.04 7.43 -43.02
CA LYS A 479 11.85 6.98 -41.86
C LYS A 479 12.96 7.99 -41.60
N SER A 480 13.13 8.40 -40.34
CA SER A 480 14.37 8.97 -39.81
C SER A 480 14.49 8.61 -38.33
N GLY A 481 15.52 7.83 -37.99
CA GLY A 481 15.83 7.47 -36.61
C GLY A 481 16.93 8.36 -36.03
N ALA A 482 16.80 8.72 -34.76
CA ALA A 482 17.85 9.40 -33.99
C ALA A 482 18.13 8.59 -32.71
N GLN A 483 19.40 8.48 -32.33
CA GLN A 483 19.85 7.53 -31.30
C GLN A 483 19.38 7.92 -29.88
N LEU A 484 19.03 6.91 -29.07
CA LEU A 484 18.86 7.05 -27.62
C LEU A 484 20.20 6.86 -26.91
N LEU A 485 20.45 7.70 -25.90
CA LEU A 485 21.56 7.54 -24.95
C LEU A 485 21.20 6.52 -23.84
N PRO A 486 22.20 5.90 -23.17
CA PRO A 486 21.98 4.68 -22.39
C PRO A 486 21.28 4.92 -21.05
N SER A 487 20.13 4.27 -20.85
CA SER A 487 19.48 4.20 -19.53
C SER A 487 20.18 3.19 -18.61
N ARG A 488 20.36 3.55 -17.34
CA ARG A 488 20.77 2.58 -16.30
C ARG A 488 19.57 1.68 -15.98
N SER A 489 19.53 0.48 -16.55
CA SER A 489 18.48 -0.49 -16.30
C SER A 489 19.03 -1.88 -15.93
N ARG A 490 18.18 -2.67 -15.26
CA ARG A 490 18.33 -4.09 -14.87
C ARG A 490 19.26 -4.41 -13.70
N ARG A 491 18.66 -4.92 -12.61
CA ARG A 491 19.06 -6.18 -11.96
C ARG A 491 17.81 -6.98 -11.56
N ILE A 492 17.48 -7.95 -12.44
CA ILE A 492 16.91 -9.29 -12.21
C ILE A 492 15.92 -9.50 -11.04
N PHE A 493 14.71 -9.97 -11.38
CA PHE A 493 13.74 -10.60 -10.47
C PHE A 493 13.98 -12.11 -10.30
N TYR A 494 13.33 -12.71 -9.27
CA TYR A 494 13.26 -14.14 -8.94
C TYR A 494 14.51 -14.80 -8.29
N MET A 495 14.58 -14.74 -6.96
CA MET A 495 14.60 -15.95 -6.12
C MET A 495 14.48 -15.63 -4.62
N LEU A 496 13.34 -15.97 -3.99
CA LEU A 496 13.25 -16.70 -2.70
C LEU A 496 11.78 -16.90 -2.26
N TRP A 497 11.15 -18.01 -2.67
CA TRP A 497 10.24 -18.76 -1.79
C TRP A 497 10.03 -20.18 -2.32
N SER A 498 10.90 -21.10 -1.91
CA SER A 498 10.75 -22.54 -2.10
C SER A 498 11.13 -23.21 -0.78
N VAL A 499 10.25 -23.07 0.22
CA VAL A 499 10.46 -23.65 1.55
C VAL A 499 10.52 -25.17 1.47
N GLY A 500 11.42 -25.75 2.25
CA GLY A 500 11.88 -27.11 2.13
C GLY A 500 10.78 -28.18 2.09
N LYS A 501 11.00 -29.16 1.21
CA LYS A 501 10.42 -30.49 1.34
C LYS A 501 11.56 -31.48 1.56
N GLY A 502 11.83 -31.78 2.83
CA GLY A 502 12.89 -32.70 3.21
C GLY A 502 12.52 -34.16 2.94
N HIS A 503 13.51 -34.95 2.53
CA HIS A 503 13.50 -36.39 2.69
C HIS A 503 14.92 -36.88 2.99
N GLY A 504 15.08 -37.70 4.02
CA GLY A 504 16.31 -38.49 4.21
C GLY A 504 16.39 -39.59 3.15
N GLU A 505 17.50 -40.27 2.93
CA GLU A 505 18.27 -40.97 3.95
C GLU A 505 19.61 -41.54 3.40
N ASN A 506 20.44 -42.04 4.32
CA ASN A 506 21.42 -43.13 4.14
C ASN A 506 22.76 -42.90 3.39
N ARG A 507 23.83 -43.02 4.22
CA ARG A 507 25.04 -43.88 4.05
C ARG A 507 26.30 -43.34 3.32
N SER A 508 27.35 -43.13 4.14
CA SER A 508 28.71 -43.73 4.11
C SER A 508 29.49 -43.89 2.77
N SER A 509 30.81 -43.72 2.71
CA SER A 509 31.83 -43.36 3.72
C SER A 509 33.19 -43.01 3.09
N ASP A 510 34.11 -42.48 3.91
CA ASP A 510 35.59 -42.41 3.72
C ASP A 510 36.11 -41.58 2.51
N THR A 511 37.30 -40.96 2.49
CA THR A 511 38.59 -41.28 3.15
C THR A 511 39.43 -40.05 3.55
N SER A 512 40.20 -40.19 4.64
CA SER A 512 41.51 -39.61 5.02
C SER A 512 42.12 -38.40 4.27
N GLY A 513 42.57 -37.39 5.03
CA GLY A 513 43.42 -36.27 4.54
C GLY A 513 44.10 -35.46 5.67
N SER A 514 45.21 -35.97 6.21
CA SER A 514 46.09 -35.33 7.21
C SER A 514 47.05 -34.29 6.58
N SER A 515 47.69 -33.32 7.25
CA SER A 515 47.72 -32.84 8.66
C SER A 515 48.51 -31.51 8.78
N HIS A 516 48.62 -30.98 10.01
CA HIS A 516 49.67 -30.06 10.55
C HIS A 516 49.32 -28.59 10.86
N SER A 517 49.36 -28.30 12.17
CA SER A 517 49.67 -27.00 12.78
C SER A 517 50.85 -27.19 13.77
N PRO A 518 51.57 -26.12 14.16
CA PRO A 518 51.64 -25.73 15.59
C PRO A 518 51.23 -24.24 15.79
N THR A 519 50.65 -23.76 16.90
CA THR A 519 51.12 -23.65 18.33
C THR A 519 52.32 -22.67 18.46
N SER A 520 52.40 -21.64 19.33
CA SER A 520 51.59 -21.07 20.46
C SER A 520 51.60 -19.49 20.40
N MET A 521 51.37 -18.59 21.39
CA MET A 521 51.16 -18.61 22.86
C MET A 521 50.45 -17.31 23.39
N VAL A 522 50.23 -17.18 24.72
CA VAL A 522 49.41 -16.17 25.47
C VAL A 522 49.97 -16.04 26.92
N PRO A 523 49.70 -15.03 27.82
CA PRO A 523 49.25 -13.61 27.80
C PRO A 523 50.27 -12.61 28.47
N GLY A 524 49.91 -11.33 28.78
CA GLY A 524 50.82 -10.40 29.51
C GLY A 524 50.42 -8.97 29.97
N ASP A 525 49.22 -8.76 30.57
CA ASP A 525 48.82 -7.80 31.65
C ASP A 525 49.48 -6.39 31.95
N LYS A 526 48.62 -5.42 32.33
CA LYS A 526 48.77 -4.28 33.32
C LYS A 526 49.59 -2.97 33.09
N LYS A 527 48.85 -1.82 33.13
CA LYS A 527 48.86 -0.68 34.12
C LYS A 527 48.81 0.78 33.57
N SER A 528 48.00 1.63 34.22
CA SER A 528 47.93 3.10 34.09
C SER A 528 48.83 3.83 35.13
N PRO A 529 49.16 5.14 34.95
CA PRO A 529 48.36 6.27 35.50
C PRO A 529 48.32 7.50 34.54
N GLY A 530 47.76 8.69 34.83
CA GLY A 530 46.85 9.14 35.91
C GLY A 530 46.98 10.65 36.26
N SER A 531 45.89 11.42 36.15
CA SER A 531 45.72 12.87 36.51
C SER A 531 46.53 13.89 35.66
N SER A 532 46.14 15.17 35.48
CA SER A 532 45.52 16.13 36.42
C SER A 532 44.73 17.27 35.71
N LEU A 533 44.04 18.13 36.48
CA LEU A 533 43.26 19.29 35.99
C LEU A 533 43.99 20.64 36.22
N ARG A 534 43.67 21.67 35.43
CA ARG A 534 43.47 23.05 35.97
C ARG A 534 42.75 24.03 35.03
N ASN A 535 41.88 24.86 35.62
CA ASN A 535 41.28 26.06 35.02
C ASN A 535 42.21 27.28 35.13
N ARG A 536 42.09 28.23 34.18
CA ARG A 536 41.89 29.66 34.50
C ARG A 536 41.29 30.46 33.33
N ARG A 537 41.02 31.75 33.55
CA ARG A 537 40.12 32.63 32.76
C ARG A 537 40.84 33.91 32.29
N ASN A 538 40.14 34.69 31.44
CA ASN A 538 40.28 36.14 31.19
C ASN A 538 41.50 36.57 30.34
N SER A 539 41.47 37.68 29.57
CA SER A 539 40.39 38.64 29.27
C SER A 539 40.68 39.52 28.04
N VAL A 540 39.60 40.02 27.42
CA VAL A 540 39.44 41.31 26.70
C VAL A 540 40.69 42.02 26.15
N SER A 541 40.75 42.12 24.82
CA SER A 541 40.90 43.39 24.07
C SER A 541 40.25 43.23 22.70
#